data_AF-A0A8T5B6R5-F1
#
_entry.id   AF-A0A8T5B6R5-F1
#
_cell.length_a   1.000
_cell.length_b   1.000
_cell.length_c   1.000
_cell.angle_alpha   90.00
_cell.angle_beta   90.00
_cell.angle_gamma   90.00
#
_symmetry.space_group_name_H-M   'P 1'
#
loop_
_entity.id
_entity.type
_entity.pdbx_description
1 polymer ?
#
loop_
_entity_poly.entity_id
_entity_poly.type
_entity_poly.pdbx_seq_one_letter_code
_entity_poly.pdbx_strand_id
1 'polypeptide(L)'
;MISSKIKLKVHSITAVRDVENREGFQIEFVEVRPRPPMVMVAPPELPEEIGKVVMQIGKTMQQVLPGGEAREMEVRKMTLILTAEEMEAFRLRPYPNQLYELTITDGALIFKEI
;
A
#
# COMPACT_ATOMS: atom_id res chain seq x y z
N MET A 1 -7.43 -23.84 -2.52
CA MET A 1 -8.00 -22.80 -1.64
C MET A 1 -7.34 -21.48 -2.00
N ILE A 2 -8.09 -20.39 -2.06
CA ILE A 2 -7.58 -19.07 -2.42
C ILE A 2 -7.12 -18.39 -1.12
N SER A 3 -5.85 -18.02 -1.06
CA SER A 3 -5.27 -17.26 0.05
C SER A 3 -4.60 -16.01 -0.50
N SER A 4 -4.79 -14.87 0.16
CA SER A 4 -4.16 -13.60 -0.22
C SER A 4 -3.33 -13.06 0.93
N LYS A 5 -2.03 -12.84 0.68
CA LYS A 5 -1.12 -12.18 1.61
C LYS A 5 -0.88 -10.74 1.16
N ILE A 6 -1.05 -9.80 2.09
CA ILE A 6 -1.14 -8.38 1.78
C ILE A 6 -0.23 -7.63 2.75
N LYS A 7 0.74 -6.90 2.20
CA LYS A 7 1.61 -6.02 2.99
C LYS A 7 0.88 -4.70 3.25
N LEU A 8 0.60 -4.44 4.50
CA LEU A 8 -0.04 -3.23 4.99
C LEU A 8 0.99 -2.29 5.61
N LYS A 9 0.75 -0.99 5.50
CA LYS A 9 1.47 0.06 6.21
C LYS A 9 0.47 0.93 6.94
N VAL A 10 0.78 1.30 8.18
CA VAL A 10 0.00 2.31 8.92
C VAL A 10 0.19 3.66 8.24
N HIS A 11 -0.91 4.22 7.75
CA HIS A 11 -0.94 5.52 7.09
C HIS A 11 -1.21 6.64 8.09
N SER A 12 -2.21 6.48 8.95
CA SER A 12 -2.61 7.47 9.93
C SER A 12 -3.20 6.81 11.18
N ILE A 13 -3.07 7.50 12.32
CA ILE A 13 -3.69 7.14 13.59
C ILE A 13 -4.34 8.42 14.11
N THR A 14 -5.65 8.40 14.33
CA THR A 14 -6.41 9.57 14.79
C THR A 14 -7.29 9.19 15.97
N ALA A 15 -7.29 10.01 17.01
CA ALA A 15 -8.20 9.83 18.13
C ALA A 15 -9.63 10.20 17.69
N VAL A 16 -10.58 9.32 17.99
CA VAL A 16 -12.00 9.50 17.69
C VAL A 16 -12.83 9.22 18.94
N ARG A 17 -14.05 9.76 18.98
CA ARG A 17 -15.02 9.46 20.02
C ARG A 17 -16.28 8.91 19.40
N ASP A 18 -16.83 7.87 19.99
CA ASP A 18 -18.11 7.32 19.55
C ASP A 18 -19.30 8.13 20.07
N VAL A 19 -20.51 7.71 19.71
CA VAL A 19 -21.77 8.35 20.14
C VAL A 19 -22.01 8.23 21.65
N GLU A 20 -21.35 7.28 22.31
CA GLU A 20 -21.40 7.07 23.76
C GLU A 20 -20.27 7.81 24.49
N ASN A 21 -19.52 8.66 23.76
CA ASN A 21 -18.37 9.43 24.24
C ASN A 21 -17.23 8.56 24.79
N ARG A 22 -17.09 7.32 24.32
CA ARG A 22 -15.92 6.48 24.56
C ARG A 22 -14.79 6.88 23.62
N GLU A 23 -13.56 6.86 24.14
CA GLU A 23 -12.38 7.17 23.35
C GLU A 23 -11.91 5.95 22.55
N GLY A 24 -11.60 6.18 21.28
CA GLY A 24 -11.07 5.18 20.38
C GLY A 24 -10.03 5.77 19.42
N PHE A 25 -9.41 4.89 18.66
CA PHE A 25 -8.39 5.23 17.69
C PHE A 25 -8.80 4.69 16.33
N GLN A 26 -8.91 5.59 15.36
CA GLN A 26 -9.04 5.25 13.95
C GLN A 26 -7.64 5.05 13.38
N ILE A 27 -7.37 3.83 12.92
CA ILE A 27 -6.09 3.42 12.35
C ILE A 27 -6.34 3.08 10.88
N GLU A 28 -5.68 3.82 10.00
CA GLU A 28 -5.80 3.63 8.56
C GLU A 28 -4.60 2.87 8.02
N PHE A 29 -4.87 1.82 7.26
CA PHE A 29 -3.88 0.99 6.61
C PHE A 29 -3.94 1.14 5.09
N VAL A 30 -2.78 1.31 4.49
CA VAL A 30 -2.58 1.26 3.03
C VAL A 30 -1.87 -0.03 2.66
N GLU A 31 -2.28 -0.63 1.55
CA GLU A 31 -1.56 -1.72 0.92
C GLU A 31 -0.39 -1.17 0.12
N VAL A 32 0.80 -1.73 0.35
CA VAL A 32 2.01 -1.39 -0.39
C VAL A 32 2.10 -2.33 -1.59
N ARG A 33 1.88 -1.79 -2.79
CA ARG A 33 1.95 -2.53 -4.06
C ARG A 33 3.12 -2.07 -4.90
N PRO A 34 3.83 -2.95 -5.62
CA PRO A 34 4.70 -2.49 -6.69
C PRO A 34 3.86 -1.78 -7.75
N ARG A 35 4.30 -0.59 -8.20
CA ARG A 35 3.69 0.03 -9.38
C ARG A 35 3.96 -0.88 -10.57
N PRO A 36 2.95 -1.17 -11.41
CA PRO A 36 3.18 -1.88 -12.66
C PRO A 36 4.19 -1.06 -13.49
N PRO A 37 5.18 -1.72 -14.11
CA PRO A 37 6.10 -1.02 -15.00
C PRO A 37 5.27 -0.35 -16.10
N MET A 38 5.43 0.96 -16.27
CA MET A 38 4.85 1.65 -17.41
C MET A 38 5.49 1.07 -18.65
N VAL A 39 4.76 0.23 -19.37
CA VAL A 39 5.19 -0.28 -20.67
C VAL A 39 5.09 0.90 -21.62
N MET A 40 6.18 1.63 -21.82
CA MET A 40 6.30 2.45 -23.00
C MET A 40 6.27 1.50 -24.19
N VAL A 41 5.24 1.59 -25.01
CA VAL A 41 5.18 0.88 -26.28
C VAL A 41 5.75 1.84 -27.30
N ALA A 42 6.83 1.46 -27.98
CA ALA A 42 7.31 2.23 -29.11
C ALA A 42 6.19 2.32 -30.16
N PRO A 43 5.91 3.51 -30.71
CA PRO A 43 4.95 3.64 -31.81
C PRO A 43 5.26 2.59 -32.90
N PRO A 44 4.27 1.78 -33.33
CA PRO A 44 4.50 0.69 -34.29
C PRO A 44 4.97 1.18 -35.66
N GLU A 45 4.89 2.49 -35.89
CA GLU A 45 5.26 3.16 -37.14
C GLU A 45 6.77 3.52 -37.22
N LEU A 46 7.53 3.33 -36.14
CA LEU A 46 8.95 3.65 -36.11
C LEU A 46 9.82 2.43 -36.45
N PRO A 47 10.85 2.60 -37.31
CA PRO A 47 11.89 1.58 -37.51
C PRO A 47 12.49 1.10 -36.18
N GLU A 48 12.77 -0.20 -36.05
CA GLU A 48 13.17 -0.83 -34.77
C GLU A 48 14.35 -0.14 -34.07
N GLU A 49 15.31 0.38 -34.83
CA GLU A 49 16.48 1.08 -34.30
C GLU A 49 16.10 2.41 -33.64
N ILE A 50 15.18 3.17 -34.26
CA ILE A 50 14.68 4.43 -33.71
C ILE A 50 13.77 4.13 -32.51
N GLY A 51 12.95 3.09 -32.59
CA GLY A 51 12.11 2.62 -31.49
C GLY A 51 12.91 2.27 -30.23
N LYS A 52 14.05 1.57 -30.36
CA LYS A 52 14.95 1.25 -29.24
C LYS A 52 15.54 2.50 -28.58
N VAL A 53 15.95 3.48 -29.38
CA VAL A 53 16.50 4.75 -28.88
C VAL A 53 15.43 5.55 -28.14
N VAL A 54 14.22 5.67 -28.69
CA VAL A 54 13.08 6.37 -28.06
C VAL A 54 12.70 5.71 -26.74
N MET A 55 12.67 4.37 -26.69
CA MET A 55 12.42 3.61 -25.46
C MET A 55 13.46 3.85 -24.38
N GLN A 56 14.74 3.96 -24.78
CA GLN A 56 15.84 4.21 -23.85
C GLN A 56 15.79 5.64 -23.30
N ILE A 57 15.51 6.63 -24.14
CA ILE A 57 15.33 8.04 -23.73
C ILE A 57 14.14 8.16 -22.77
N GLY A 58 13.03 7.50 -23.08
CA GLY A 58 11.84 7.50 -22.24
C GLY A 58 12.09 6.92 -20.84
N LYS A 59 12.85 5.81 -20.75
CA LYS A 59 13.27 5.23 -19.47
C LYS A 59 14.16 6.19 -18.67
N THR A 60 15.12 6.84 -19.32
CA THR A 60 15.99 7.81 -18.64
C THR A 60 15.19 9.00 -18.13
N MET A 61 14.25 9.55 -18.93
CA MET A 61 13.40 10.66 -18.48
C MET A 61 12.53 10.29 -17.27
N GLN A 62 12.01 9.06 -17.20
CA GLN A 62 11.24 8.59 -16.02
C GLN A 62 12.09 8.56 -14.75
N GLN A 63 13.37 8.21 -14.83
CA GLN A 63 14.26 8.20 -13.66
C GLN A 63 14.52 9.60 -13.09
N VAL A 64 14.51 10.64 -13.93
CA VAL A 64 14.81 12.02 -13.52
C VAL A 64 13.57 12.80 -13.04
N LEU A 65 12.36 12.30 -13.31
CA LEU A 65 11.11 12.95 -12.86
C LEU A 65 10.84 12.67 -11.37
N PRO A 66 10.44 13.69 -10.57
CA PRO A 66 10.03 13.48 -9.19
C PRO A 66 8.84 12.53 -9.11
N GLY A 67 9.00 11.40 -8.43
CA GLY A 67 8.00 10.32 -8.33
C GLY A 67 8.02 9.30 -9.48
N GLY A 68 8.93 9.43 -10.45
CA GLY A 68 9.12 8.45 -11.53
C GLY A 68 9.82 7.15 -11.07
N GLU A 69 10.63 7.23 -10.01
CA GLU A 69 11.19 6.08 -9.31
C GLU A 69 10.32 5.54 -8.17
N ALA A 70 9.08 6.03 -7.97
CA ALA A 70 8.19 5.50 -6.95
C ALA A 70 7.78 4.07 -7.33
N ARG A 71 8.60 3.09 -6.91
CA ARG A 71 8.44 1.66 -7.17
C ARG A 71 7.21 1.11 -6.48
N GLU A 72 6.75 1.78 -5.44
CA GLU A 72 5.62 1.34 -4.62
C GLU A 72 4.50 2.38 -4.67
N MET A 73 3.27 1.89 -4.79
CA MET A 73 2.02 2.65 -4.67
C MET A 73 1.32 2.22 -3.39
N GLU A 74 0.85 3.20 -2.65
CA GLU A 74 0.05 3.01 -1.46
C GLU A 74 -1.43 3.16 -1.80
N VAL A 75 -2.20 2.11 -1.56
CA VAL A 75 -3.64 2.09 -1.84
C VAL A 75 -4.39 1.83 -0.53
N ARG A 76 -5.37 2.68 -0.18
CA ARG A 76 -6.21 2.45 1.02
C ARG A 76 -6.77 1.03 1.01
N LYS A 77 -6.58 0.31 2.12
CA LYS A 77 -6.93 -1.11 2.21
C LYS A 77 -7.89 -1.43 3.35
N MET A 78 -7.66 -0.85 4.53
CA MET A 78 -8.44 -1.16 5.72
C MET A 78 -8.41 0.02 6.69
N THR A 79 -9.51 0.25 7.39
CA THR A 79 -9.57 1.16 8.53
C THR A 79 -10.12 0.38 9.72
N LEU A 80 -9.43 0.43 10.85
CA LEU A 80 -9.89 -0.15 12.11
C LEU A 80 -10.19 1.00 13.07
N ILE A 81 -11.33 0.93 13.74
CA ILE A 81 -11.66 1.83 14.84
C ILE A 81 -11.75 0.95 16.07
N LEU A 82 -10.81 1.13 17.00
CA LEU A 82 -10.70 0.32 18.21
C LEU A 82 -10.60 1.23 19.43
N THR A 83 -11.26 0.84 20.50
CA THR A 83 -11.01 1.38 21.84
C THR A 83 -9.61 1.00 22.34
N ALA A 84 -9.12 1.68 23.38
CA ALA A 84 -7.85 1.31 24.00
C ALA A 84 -7.82 -0.15 24.50
N GLU A 85 -8.93 -0.63 25.05
CA GLU A 85 -9.09 -1.99 25.55
C GLU A 85 -9.00 -3.03 24.41
N GLU A 86 -9.67 -2.78 23.29
CA GLU A 86 -9.63 -3.66 22.13
C GLU A 86 -8.26 -3.68 21.45
N MET A 87 -7.55 -2.53 21.41
CA MET A 87 -6.18 -2.49 20.91
C MET A 87 -5.24 -3.35 21.76
N GLU A 88 -5.36 -3.28 23.10
CA GLU A 88 -4.56 -4.09 24.00
C GLU A 88 -4.92 -5.58 23.88
N ALA A 89 -6.22 -5.91 23.79
CA ALA A 89 -6.70 -7.27 23.58
C ALA A 89 -6.19 -7.86 22.24
N PHE A 90 -6.16 -7.05 21.19
CA PHE A 90 -5.62 -7.41 19.88
C PHE A 90 -4.08 -7.32 19.82
N ARG A 91 -3.42 -6.84 20.87
CA ARG A 91 -1.98 -6.58 20.96
C ARG A 91 -1.46 -5.71 19.81
N LEU A 92 -2.27 -4.76 19.38
CA LEU A 92 -1.94 -3.83 18.30
C LEU A 92 -1.34 -2.57 18.89
N ARG A 93 -0.08 -2.30 18.55
CA ARG A 93 0.63 -1.07 18.93
C ARG A 93 1.00 -0.32 17.65
N PRO A 94 0.06 0.41 17.03
CA PRO A 94 0.27 0.99 15.73
C PRO A 94 1.18 2.22 15.85
N TYR A 95 2.18 2.28 14.98
CA TYR A 95 3.04 3.44 14.77
C TYR A 95 2.98 3.87 13.31
N PRO A 96 3.09 5.18 12.99
CA PRO A 96 3.13 5.64 11.61
C PRO A 96 4.23 4.93 10.80
N ASN A 97 3.89 4.50 9.58
CA ASN A 97 4.75 3.72 8.68
C ASN A 97 5.13 2.30 9.14
N GLN A 98 4.61 1.81 10.27
CA GLN A 98 4.80 0.42 10.69
C GLN A 98 4.12 -0.53 9.70
N LEU A 99 4.75 -1.70 9.50
CA LEU A 99 4.33 -2.68 8.51
C LEU A 99 3.65 -3.87 9.18
N TYR A 100 2.64 -4.38 8.50
CA TYR A 100 1.87 -5.55 8.92
C TYR A 100 1.59 -6.48 7.73
N GLU A 101 1.41 -7.76 8.00
CA GLU A 101 0.89 -8.74 7.06
C GLU A 101 -0.58 -9.02 7.40
N LEU A 102 -1.45 -8.81 6.42
CA LEU A 102 -2.81 -9.31 6.44
C LEU A 102 -2.90 -10.54 5.53
N THR A 103 -3.21 -11.69 6.11
CA THR A 103 -3.55 -12.91 5.37
C THR A 103 -5.06 -13.11 5.40
N ILE A 104 -5.66 -13.21 4.21
CA ILE A 104 -7.09 -13.53 4.04
C ILE A 104 -7.18 -14.95 3.49
N THR A 105 -7.71 -15.87 4.29
CA THR A 105 -7.84 -17.29 3.91
C THR A 105 -8.99 -17.92 4.69
N ASP A 106 -9.78 -18.77 4.02
CA ASP A 106 -10.77 -19.65 4.65
C ASP A 106 -11.73 -18.95 5.63
N GLY A 107 -12.21 -17.75 5.27
CA GLY A 107 -13.12 -16.95 6.09
C GLY A 107 -12.47 -16.21 7.26
N ALA A 108 -11.15 -16.26 7.39
CA ALA A 108 -10.39 -15.59 8.44
C ALA A 108 -9.56 -14.41 7.91
N LEU A 109 -9.45 -13.37 8.74
CA LEU A 109 -8.47 -12.29 8.61
C LEU A 109 -7.41 -12.51 9.67
N ILE A 110 -6.19 -12.84 9.24
CA ILE A 110 -5.06 -13.07 10.14
C ILE A 110 -4.12 -11.89 9.99
N PHE A 111 -3.89 -11.18 11.09
CA PHE A 111 -3.10 -9.95 11.12
C PHE A 111 -1.85 -10.17 11.97
N LYS A 112 -0.67 -9.83 11.43
CA LYS A 112 0.61 -9.98 12.10
C LYS A 112 1.53 -8.80 11.82
N GLU A 113 2.31 -8.39 12.81
CA GLU A 113 3.41 -7.43 12.62
C GLU A 113 4.54 -8.08 11.81
N ILE A 114 5.20 -7.31 10.94
CA ILE A 114 6.35 -7.73 10.11
C ILE A 114 7.62 -7.11 10.65
#